data_AF-A0A8D2QPQ5-F1
#
_entry.id   AF-A0A8D2QPQ5-F1
#
_cell.length_a   1.000
_cell.length_b   1.000
_cell.length_c   1.000
_cell.angle_alpha   90.00
_cell.angle_beta   90.00
_cell.angle_gamma   90.00
#
_symmetry.space_group_name_H-M   'P 1'
#
loop_
_entity.id
_entity.type
_entity.pdbx_description
1 polymer ?
#
loop_
_entity_poly.entity_id
_entity_poly.type
_entity_poly.pdbx_seq_one_letter_code
_entity_poly.pdbx_strand_id
1 'polypeptide(L)'
;MHPLPCSGAGLLHSRILFPLMGMKVSPPHSLSASLAAGVYLQWREPVTGWFRRLLHKPKPSSVESLKSSHSTSSSPSSSSSSSSSSAKSSSSSPSTSLATSSISLSPVSAPDISASDSPRWDKSYDVCICHSEGDVELVEELVSYLEGQPESFRCFLQLRDAAAGGAVVTELCDAVQSSHCWVMLITPGFLHDPWCRYQMHQALAEAPMANGRTIPVLKDVDRKDYPRELRNIYYIYMALKEKSFRQIRDTVVRYLQGLCQSSTKRME
;
A
#
# COMPACT_ATOMS: atom_id res chain seq x y z
N MET A 1 -28.49 -71.30 -28.12
CA MET A 1 -29.15 -70.30 -28.97
C MET A 1 -29.69 -69.20 -28.06
N HIS A 2 -29.40 -67.95 -28.43
CA HIS A 2 -29.44 -66.69 -27.64
C HIS A 2 -28.38 -66.61 -26.53
N PRO A 3 -27.58 -65.51 -26.44
CA PRO A 3 -28.06 -64.10 -26.41
C PRO A 3 -27.20 -63.03 -27.16
N LEU A 4 -27.78 -61.80 -27.26
CA LEU A 4 -27.22 -60.41 -27.38
C LEU A 4 -26.21 -60.04 -28.51
N PRO A 5 -26.28 -58.79 -29.06
CA PRO A 5 -25.49 -57.68 -28.48
C PRO A 5 -26.09 -56.25 -28.50
N CYS A 6 -25.66 -55.48 -27.51
CA CYS A 6 -25.27 -54.06 -27.41
C CYS A 6 -25.82 -52.98 -28.37
N SER A 7 -26.38 -51.90 -27.79
CA SER A 7 -25.95 -50.52 -28.12
C SER A 7 -26.50 -49.45 -27.16
N GLY A 8 -25.65 -48.49 -26.79
CA GLY A 8 -26.05 -47.09 -26.63
C GLY A 8 -26.28 -46.53 -25.22
N ALA A 9 -25.24 -46.37 -24.41
CA ALA A 9 -25.25 -45.46 -23.26
C ALA A 9 -24.78 -44.06 -23.70
N GLY A 10 -25.71 -43.11 -23.82
CA GLY A 10 -25.42 -41.70 -24.06
C GLY A 10 -25.31 -40.93 -22.75
N LEU A 11 -24.11 -40.43 -22.47
CA LEU A 11 -23.78 -39.53 -21.35
C LEU A 11 -24.53 -38.19 -21.48
N LEU A 12 -25.31 -37.84 -20.46
CA LEU A 12 -25.82 -36.49 -20.24
C LEU A 12 -24.71 -35.59 -19.67
N HIS A 13 -24.06 -34.81 -20.54
CA HIS A 13 -23.28 -33.64 -20.12
C HIS A 13 -24.22 -32.44 -19.97
N SER A 14 -24.43 -32.00 -18.72
CA SER A 14 -25.01 -30.70 -18.39
C SER A 14 -23.98 -29.61 -18.73
N ARG A 15 -24.13 -28.99 -19.91
CA ARG A 15 -23.47 -27.73 -20.26
C ARG A 15 -24.44 -26.60 -19.99
N ILE A 16 -24.17 -25.82 -18.95
CA ILE A 16 -24.84 -24.56 -18.66
C ILE A 16 -24.47 -23.57 -19.76
N LEU A 17 -25.47 -23.18 -20.54
CA LEU A 17 -25.41 -22.25 -21.66
C LEU A 17 -25.49 -20.81 -21.11
N PHE A 18 -24.41 -20.04 -21.22
CA PHE A 18 -24.46 -18.58 -21.06
C PHE A 18 -25.11 -17.97 -22.32
N PRO A 19 -26.12 -17.08 -22.20
CA PRO A 19 -26.62 -16.34 -23.35
C PRO A 19 -25.65 -15.20 -23.70
N LEU A 20 -24.96 -15.38 -24.83
CA LEU A 20 -24.20 -14.37 -25.53
C LEU A 20 -25.17 -13.37 -26.18
N MET A 21 -25.42 -12.22 -25.55
CA MET A 21 -26.11 -11.11 -26.23
C MET A 21 -25.10 -10.40 -27.13
N GLY A 22 -25.17 -10.70 -28.43
CA GLY A 22 -24.46 -9.98 -29.47
C GLY A 22 -25.10 -8.61 -29.73
N MET A 23 -24.38 -7.54 -29.42
CA MET A 23 -24.70 -6.19 -29.93
C MET A 23 -23.83 -5.92 -31.16
N LYS A 24 -24.45 -6.09 -32.32
CA LYS A 24 -23.91 -5.72 -33.62
C LYS A 24 -24.00 -4.19 -33.75
N VAL A 25 -22.86 -3.51 -33.70
CA VAL A 25 -22.78 -2.07 -33.95
C VAL A 25 -22.30 -1.86 -35.39
N SER A 26 -23.10 -1.18 -36.19
CA SER A 26 -22.70 -0.57 -37.45
C SER A 26 -23.34 0.81 -37.55
N PRO A 27 -22.65 1.80 -38.14
CA PRO A 27 -22.83 3.21 -37.81
C PRO A 27 -23.96 3.85 -38.62
N PRO A 28 -24.48 4.99 -38.14
CA PRO A 28 -24.84 6.04 -39.08
C PRO A 28 -24.21 7.38 -38.72
N HIS A 29 -23.99 8.10 -39.80
CA HIS A 29 -23.36 9.40 -39.94
C HIS A 29 -24.13 10.51 -39.22
N SER A 30 -23.38 11.51 -38.77
CA SER A 30 -23.74 12.94 -38.71
C SER A 30 -25.14 13.28 -38.17
N LEU A 31 -25.21 13.84 -36.96
CA LEU A 31 -25.93 15.10 -36.68
C LEU A 31 -25.68 15.60 -35.23
N SER A 32 -25.25 16.87 -35.16
CA SER A 32 -25.48 17.85 -34.09
C SER A 32 -24.77 17.69 -32.74
N ALA A 33 -23.55 18.23 -32.68
CA ALA A 33 -22.89 18.69 -31.46
C ALA A 33 -23.58 19.96 -30.94
N SER A 34 -24.54 19.84 -30.00
CA SER A 34 -25.00 20.99 -29.20
C SER A 34 -25.77 20.67 -27.91
N LEU A 35 -25.97 19.40 -27.51
CA LEU A 35 -26.69 19.09 -26.26
C LEU A 35 -25.86 18.46 -25.14
N ALA A 36 -24.56 18.20 -25.36
CA ALA A 36 -23.65 17.71 -24.32
C ALA A 36 -23.01 18.82 -23.45
N ALA A 37 -23.23 20.10 -23.79
CA ALA A 37 -22.65 21.24 -23.07
C ALA A 37 -23.43 21.66 -21.80
N GLY A 38 -24.61 21.08 -21.56
CA GLY A 38 -25.54 21.58 -20.54
C GLY A 38 -25.37 21.06 -19.11
N VAL A 39 -24.52 20.06 -18.86
CA VAL A 39 -24.35 19.45 -17.52
C VAL A 39 -22.94 19.65 -16.93
N TYR A 40 -22.02 20.28 -17.66
CA TYR A 40 -20.60 20.39 -17.28
C TYR A 40 -20.10 21.80 -16.94
N LEU A 41 -20.99 22.77 -16.70
CA LEU A 41 -20.61 24.16 -16.42
C LEU A 41 -21.01 24.69 -15.04
N GLN A 42 -21.44 23.82 -14.12
CA GLN A 42 -21.75 24.20 -12.73
C GLN A 42 -20.80 23.55 -11.71
N TRP A 43 -19.52 23.39 -12.05
CA TRP A 43 -18.45 23.27 -11.06
C TRP A 43 -17.74 24.62 -10.96
N ARG A 44 -18.28 25.43 -10.06
CA ARG A 44 -17.75 26.74 -9.68
C ARG A 44 -16.40 26.53 -8.96
N GLU A 45 -15.32 26.87 -9.67
CA GLU A 45 -13.95 27.20 -9.20
C GLU A 45 -13.22 26.21 -8.27
N PRO A 46 -12.23 25.44 -8.75
CA PRO A 46 -11.16 24.89 -7.91
C PRO A 46 -9.85 25.63 -8.17
N VAL A 47 -9.75 26.93 -7.87
CA VAL A 47 -8.45 27.64 -7.90
C VAL A 47 -8.40 28.84 -6.95
N THR A 48 -8.42 28.58 -5.64
CA THR A 48 -7.85 29.56 -4.68
C THR A 48 -6.91 28.95 -3.63
N GLY A 49 -6.69 27.63 -3.62
CA GLY A 49 -5.78 26.96 -2.67
C GLY A 49 -4.38 26.66 -3.22
N TRP A 50 -4.21 26.54 -4.54
CA TRP A 50 -3.00 25.96 -5.15
C TRP A 50 -1.69 26.75 -4.89
N PHE A 51 -1.73 28.06 -4.65
CA PHE A 51 -0.51 28.88 -4.59
C PHE A 51 -0.35 29.62 -3.25
N ARG A 52 0.07 28.91 -2.19
CA ARG A 52 0.70 29.57 -1.03
C ARG A 52 1.85 28.75 -0.47
N ARG A 53 2.98 28.65 -1.20
CA ARG A 53 4.29 28.38 -0.56
C ARG A 53 5.54 28.63 -1.41
N LEU A 54 5.51 29.57 -2.37
CA LEU A 54 6.71 29.92 -3.13
C LEU A 54 6.93 31.43 -3.23
N LEU A 55 7.10 32.12 -2.10
CA LEU A 55 7.86 33.39 -2.04
C LEU A 55 8.40 33.62 -0.62
N HIS A 56 9.43 32.86 -0.22
CA HIS A 56 10.42 33.37 0.73
C HIS A 56 11.79 33.35 0.06
N LYS A 57 12.18 34.50 -0.48
CA LYS A 57 13.56 34.81 -0.87
C LYS A 57 14.40 34.94 0.40
N PRO A 58 15.55 34.27 0.53
CA PRO A 58 16.64 34.79 1.34
C PRO A 58 17.44 35.79 0.50
N LYS A 59 17.71 36.98 1.06
CA LYS A 59 18.70 37.94 0.54
C LYS A 59 19.95 37.87 1.44
N PRO A 60 21.19 38.03 0.90
CA PRO A 60 22.42 37.55 1.54
C PRO A 60 23.21 38.65 2.29
N SER A 61 24.04 38.22 3.25
CA SER A 61 25.20 38.92 3.83
C SER A 61 26.14 37.86 4.45
N SER A 62 27.34 37.56 3.93
CA SER A 62 28.66 38.23 4.16
C SER A 62 28.91 38.52 5.66
N VAL A 63 29.99 38.15 6.35
CA VAL A 63 31.42 37.94 6.00
C VAL A 63 32.15 37.12 7.11
N GLU A 64 33.26 36.47 6.71
CA GLU A 64 34.57 36.27 7.40
C GLU A 64 34.79 35.45 8.69
N SER A 65 35.38 34.26 8.49
CA SER A 65 36.71 33.76 8.95
C SER A 65 37.22 34.02 10.38
N LEU A 66 37.63 32.94 11.07
CA LEU A 66 38.95 32.84 11.76
C LEU A 66 39.27 31.38 12.16
N LYS A 67 40.56 31.04 12.05
CA LYS A 67 41.22 29.74 12.27
C LYS A 67 41.54 29.50 13.76
N SER A 68 41.59 28.24 14.21
CA SER A 68 42.70 27.74 15.06
C SER A 68 42.82 26.21 15.03
N SER A 69 44.02 25.73 15.34
CA SER A 69 44.58 24.41 15.09
C SER A 69 44.84 23.60 16.38
N HIS A 70 45.19 22.31 16.17
CA HIS A 70 46.08 21.43 16.98
C HIS A 70 45.50 20.37 17.96
N SER A 71 45.80 19.09 17.60
CA SER A 71 46.53 18.05 18.36
C SER A 71 45.97 17.53 19.70
N THR A 72 46.11 16.29 20.19
CA THR A 72 46.65 14.97 19.79
C THR A 72 46.39 14.01 20.99
N SER A 73 46.30 12.70 20.72
CA SER A 73 46.73 11.55 21.57
C SER A 73 45.99 11.31 22.91
N SER A 74 45.79 10.09 23.45
CA SER A 74 46.46 8.79 23.25
C SER A 74 45.78 7.68 24.08
N SER A 75 45.72 6.47 23.50
CA SER A 75 46.07 5.15 24.12
C SER A 75 45.16 4.53 25.22
N PRO A 76 45.36 3.25 25.60
CA PRO A 76 46.07 2.14 24.93
C PRO A 76 45.27 0.81 24.82
N SER A 77 45.85 -0.07 24.01
CA SER A 77 45.56 -1.48 23.81
C SER A 77 46.44 -2.40 24.69
N SER A 78 46.26 -3.72 24.51
CA SER A 78 47.18 -4.87 24.74
C SER A 78 46.74 -5.80 25.87
N SER A 79 46.30 -7.04 25.57
CA SER A 79 47.08 -8.28 25.30
C SER A 79 47.26 -9.09 26.61
N SER A 80 47.28 -10.41 26.73
CA SER A 80 47.61 -11.51 25.81
C SER A 80 47.33 -12.88 26.49
N SER A 81 47.21 -13.92 25.65
CA SER A 81 47.92 -15.23 25.71
C SER A 81 47.51 -16.40 26.64
N SER A 82 47.04 -17.46 25.96
CA SER A 82 47.52 -18.88 25.91
C SER A 82 47.50 -19.86 27.11
N SER A 83 46.76 -20.96 26.86
CA SER A 83 47.14 -22.40 26.87
C SER A 83 47.12 -23.30 28.13
N SER A 84 46.56 -24.51 27.91
CA SER A 84 46.78 -25.83 28.59
C SER A 84 46.17 -26.01 30.01
N SER A 85 45.73 -27.17 30.51
CA SER A 85 45.43 -28.54 30.03
C SER A 85 44.62 -29.30 31.12
N SER A 86 43.78 -30.25 30.70
CA SER A 86 43.35 -31.52 31.35
C SER A 86 43.05 -31.64 32.87
N ALA A 87 41.84 -32.11 33.19
CA ALA A 87 41.58 -33.14 34.22
C ALA A 87 40.28 -33.90 33.92
N LYS A 88 40.24 -35.17 34.35
CA LYS A 88 39.26 -36.20 33.98
C LYS A 88 38.11 -36.29 34.98
N SER A 89 36.92 -36.70 34.53
CA SER A 89 36.10 -37.65 35.29
C SER A 89 35.10 -38.35 34.36
N SER A 90 35.06 -39.66 34.52
CA SER A 90 34.17 -40.61 33.88
C SER A 90 32.97 -40.87 34.78
N SER A 91 31.75 -40.87 34.22
CA SER A 91 30.72 -41.79 34.69
C SER A 91 29.79 -42.15 33.53
N SER A 92 29.69 -43.44 33.29
CA SER A 92 28.87 -44.12 32.30
C SER A 92 27.48 -44.41 32.85
N SER A 93 26.43 -44.30 32.02
CA SER A 93 25.38 -45.33 31.86
C SER A 93 24.24 -44.89 30.93
N PRO A 94 23.46 -45.84 30.38
CA PRO A 94 22.97 -45.80 29.00
C PRO A 94 21.50 -45.41 28.89
N SER A 95 21.08 -44.85 27.75
CA SER A 95 19.65 -44.72 27.43
C SER A 95 19.44 -44.67 25.91
N THR A 96 18.98 -45.80 25.38
CA THR A 96 18.02 -45.95 24.28
C THR A 96 17.93 -44.82 23.25
N SER A 97 18.47 -45.11 22.07
CA SER A 97 18.14 -44.46 20.81
C SER A 97 16.63 -44.52 20.54
N LEU A 98 15.95 -43.39 20.69
CA LEU A 98 14.77 -43.07 19.90
C LEU A 98 15.12 -41.86 19.03
N ALA A 99 15.21 -42.12 17.73
CA ALA A 99 15.24 -41.09 16.70
C ALA A 99 13.94 -40.30 16.78
N THR A 100 13.93 -39.26 17.61
CA THR A 100 12.92 -38.22 17.53
C THR A 100 13.37 -37.35 16.39
N SER A 101 12.79 -37.55 15.22
CA SER A 101 12.90 -36.64 14.08
C SER A 101 12.50 -35.25 14.56
N SER A 102 13.48 -34.44 14.92
CA SER A 102 13.30 -33.01 15.09
C SER A 102 13.01 -32.47 13.70
N ILE A 103 11.72 -32.37 13.39
CA ILE A 103 11.27 -31.52 12.30
C ILE A 103 11.75 -30.13 12.68
N SER A 104 12.89 -29.74 12.12
CA SER A 104 13.35 -28.37 12.11
C SER A 104 12.29 -27.62 11.34
N LEU A 105 11.28 -27.12 12.05
CA LEU A 105 10.40 -26.10 11.56
C LEU A 105 11.31 -24.92 11.30
N SER A 106 11.77 -24.83 10.05
CA SER A 106 12.44 -23.65 9.55
C SER A 106 11.55 -22.48 9.96
N PRO A 107 12.07 -21.46 10.68
CA PRO A 107 11.27 -20.27 10.89
C PRO A 107 10.88 -19.84 9.48
N VAL A 108 9.58 -19.79 9.20
CA VAL A 108 9.07 -19.23 7.95
C VAL A 108 9.56 -17.80 7.97
N SER A 109 10.70 -17.56 7.31
CA SER A 109 11.30 -16.25 7.20
C SER A 109 10.20 -15.37 6.64
N ALA A 110 9.82 -14.33 7.40
CA ALA A 110 8.87 -13.36 6.88
C ALA A 110 9.39 -12.90 5.51
N PRO A 111 8.53 -12.84 4.48
CA PRO A 111 8.96 -12.47 3.14
C PRO A 111 9.70 -11.14 3.20
N ASP A 112 10.90 -11.11 2.63
CA ASP A 112 11.66 -9.87 2.52
C ASP A 112 11.00 -9.00 1.45
N ILE A 113 10.14 -8.07 1.89
CA ILE A 113 9.45 -7.12 1.01
C ILE A 113 10.42 -6.14 0.34
N SER A 114 11.67 -6.07 0.77
CA SER A 114 12.69 -5.16 0.24
C SER A 114 13.57 -5.79 -0.83
N ALA A 115 13.46 -7.11 -1.07
CA ALA A 115 14.20 -7.80 -2.13
C ALA A 115 13.89 -7.20 -3.51
N SER A 116 14.90 -7.03 -4.38
CA SER A 116 14.75 -6.33 -5.67
C SER A 116 13.79 -7.00 -6.66
N ASP A 117 13.55 -8.30 -6.52
CA ASP A 117 12.60 -9.10 -7.29
C ASP A 117 11.23 -9.23 -6.62
N SER A 118 11.01 -8.53 -5.50
CA SER A 118 9.73 -8.52 -4.80
C SER A 118 8.61 -7.94 -5.67
N PRO A 119 7.39 -8.53 -5.64
CA PRO A 119 6.19 -7.96 -6.27
C PRO A 119 5.85 -6.54 -5.78
N ARG A 120 6.43 -6.10 -4.66
CA ARG A 120 6.37 -4.71 -4.21
C ARG A 120 6.84 -3.74 -5.31
N TRP A 121 7.82 -4.11 -6.10
CA TRP A 121 8.40 -3.22 -7.11
C TRP A 121 7.63 -3.20 -8.44
N ASP A 122 6.59 -4.03 -8.61
CA ASP A 122 5.72 -4.05 -9.80
C ASP A 122 4.92 -2.75 -9.99
N LYS A 123 4.81 -1.94 -8.93
CA LYS A 123 4.11 -0.66 -8.93
C LYS A 123 5.03 0.46 -8.46
N SER A 124 4.72 1.67 -8.91
CA SER A 124 5.47 2.90 -8.59
C SER A 124 5.35 3.30 -7.12
N TYR A 125 4.19 3.06 -6.52
CA TYR A 125 3.88 3.45 -5.15
C TYR A 125 3.45 2.26 -4.31
N ASP A 126 3.86 2.27 -3.04
CA ASP A 126 3.39 1.31 -2.05
C ASP A 126 2.03 1.74 -1.49
N VAL A 127 1.82 3.05 -1.32
CA VAL A 127 0.63 3.63 -0.71
C VAL A 127 0.21 4.90 -1.45
N CYS A 128 -1.06 5.05 -1.80
CA CYS A 128 -1.63 6.35 -2.18
C CYS A 128 -2.52 6.88 -1.05
N ILE A 129 -2.36 8.15 -0.67
CA ILE A 129 -3.09 8.76 0.44
C ILE A 129 -4.26 9.57 -0.09
N CYS A 130 -5.49 9.17 0.27
CA CYS A 130 -6.71 9.91 -0.02
C CYS A 130 -7.09 10.76 1.19
N HIS A 131 -7.26 12.07 0.99
CA HIS A 131 -7.54 13.04 2.05
C HIS A 131 -8.34 14.25 1.55
N SER A 132 -8.85 15.04 2.50
CA SER A 132 -9.39 16.38 2.22
C SER A 132 -8.28 17.42 2.26
N GLU A 133 -8.41 18.52 1.51
CA GLU A 133 -7.44 19.62 1.49
C GLU A 133 -7.18 20.21 2.90
N GLY A 134 -8.19 20.18 3.78
CA GLY A 134 -8.06 20.65 5.16
C GLY A 134 -7.16 19.79 6.06
N ASP A 135 -6.81 18.57 5.63
CA ASP A 135 -6.06 17.60 6.44
C ASP A 135 -4.58 17.46 6.01
N VAL A 136 -4.10 18.34 5.13
CA VAL A 136 -2.75 18.26 4.53
C VAL A 136 -1.64 18.17 5.56
N GLU A 137 -1.66 18.99 6.61
CA GLU A 137 -0.60 18.98 7.62
C GLU A 137 -0.46 17.61 8.30
N LEU A 138 -1.59 16.99 8.64
CA LEU A 138 -1.61 15.66 9.24
C LEU A 138 -1.14 14.58 8.26
N VAL A 139 -1.48 14.73 6.98
CA VAL A 139 -1.07 13.80 5.93
C VAL A 139 0.42 13.91 5.63
N GLU A 140 0.98 15.12 5.57
CA GLU A 140 2.42 15.34 5.40
C GLU A 140 3.22 14.70 6.55
N GLU A 141 2.73 14.79 7.79
CA GLU A 141 3.30 14.10 8.94
C GLU A 141 3.24 12.57 8.78
N LEU A 142 2.11 12.02 8.34
CA LEU A 142 1.94 10.58 8.10
C LEU A 142 2.88 10.08 6.99
N VAL A 143 2.93 10.79 5.87
CA VAL A 143 3.80 10.45 4.73
C VAL A 143 5.26 10.50 5.16
N SER A 144 5.69 11.56 5.86
CA SER A 144 7.05 11.67 6.38
C SER A 144 7.39 10.53 7.33
N TYR A 145 6.44 10.13 8.19
CA TYR A 145 6.61 8.98 9.08
C TYR A 145 6.79 7.67 8.29
N LEU A 146 5.95 7.40 7.28
CA LEU A 146 6.00 6.19 6.47
C LEU A 146 7.26 6.12 5.61
N GLU A 147 7.61 7.19 4.91
CA GLU A 147 8.80 7.27 4.05
C GLU A 147 10.10 7.17 4.88
N GLY A 148 10.07 7.60 6.16
CA GLY A 148 11.19 7.47 7.10
C GLY A 148 11.31 6.12 7.82
N GLN A 149 10.42 5.16 7.56
CA GLN A 149 10.54 3.81 8.15
C GLN A 149 11.66 2.99 7.48
N PRO A 150 12.18 1.93 8.13
CA PRO A 150 13.19 1.06 7.54
C PRO A 150 12.78 0.44 6.20
N GLU A 151 11.49 0.19 5.99
CA GLU A 151 10.94 -0.32 4.74
C GLU A 151 10.97 0.71 3.60
N SER A 152 11.16 2.00 3.90
CA SER A 152 11.22 3.12 2.95
C SER A 152 10.03 3.13 1.98
N PHE A 153 8.81 3.29 2.51
CA PHE A 153 7.60 3.27 1.68
C PHE A 153 7.63 4.38 0.63
N ARG A 154 7.11 4.09 -0.57
CA ARG A 154 6.88 5.10 -1.62
C ARG A 154 5.43 5.55 -1.55
N CYS A 155 5.18 6.74 -1.01
CA CYS A 155 3.83 7.28 -0.88
C CYS A 155 3.49 8.20 -2.05
N PHE A 156 2.27 8.11 -2.57
CA PHE A 156 1.69 9.13 -3.44
C PHE A 156 0.83 10.09 -2.63
N LEU A 157 1.10 11.38 -2.78
CA LEU A 157 0.33 12.50 -2.24
C LEU A 157 -0.02 13.46 -3.38
N GLN A 158 -1.30 13.64 -3.66
CA GLN A 158 -1.78 14.39 -4.83
C GLN A 158 -1.20 15.82 -4.92
N LEU A 159 -1.07 16.54 -3.79
CA LEU A 159 -0.55 17.90 -3.78
C LEU A 159 0.96 18.00 -4.05
N ARG A 160 1.69 16.89 -3.89
CA ARG A 160 3.15 16.82 -4.03
C ARG A 160 3.55 16.16 -5.35
N ASP A 161 2.90 15.06 -5.69
CA ASP A 161 3.37 14.11 -6.70
C ASP A 161 2.62 14.20 -8.03
N ALA A 162 1.44 14.85 -8.06
CA ALA A 162 0.70 15.05 -9.31
C ALA A 162 1.45 16.00 -10.25
N ALA A 163 1.46 15.68 -11.54
CA ALA A 163 2.14 16.49 -12.54
C ALA A 163 1.54 17.89 -12.66
N ALA A 164 2.40 18.93 -12.67
CA ALA A 164 1.95 20.30 -12.85
C ALA A 164 1.31 20.49 -14.24
N GLY A 165 0.08 21.04 -14.26
CA GLY A 165 -0.71 21.18 -15.49
C GLY A 165 -1.43 19.90 -15.94
N GLY A 166 -1.24 18.78 -15.23
CA GLY A 166 -1.98 17.55 -15.43
C GLY A 166 -3.45 17.67 -14.99
N ALA A 167 -4.32 16.83 -15.57
CA ALA A 167 -5.71 16.76 -15.16
C ALA A 167 -5.81 16.03 -13.82
N VAL A 168 -6.28 16.71 -12.79
CA VAL A 168 -6.36 16.21 -11.40
C VAL A 168 -7.04 14.84 -11.29
N VAL A 169 -8.07 14.61 -12.11
CA VAL A 169 -8.77 13.33 -12.20
C VAL A 169 -7.88 12.21 -12.75
N THR A 170 -7.15 12.48 -13.83
CA THR A 170 -6.24 11.51 -14.47
C THR A 170 -5.09 11.15 -13.53
N GLU A 171 -4.47 12.15 -12.91
CA GLU A 171 -3.37 11.93 -11.95
C GLU A 171 -3.79 11.02 -10.79
N LEU A 172 -5.00 11.23 -10.26
CA LEU A 172 -5.55 10.37 -9.22
C LEU A 172 -5.82 8.94 -9.72
N CYS A 173 -6.41 8.78 -10.92
CA CYS A 173 -6.64 7.46 -11.50
C CYS A 173 -5.33 6.68 -11.68
N ASP A 174 -4.31 7.35 -12.20
CA ASP A 174 -2.99 6.76 -12.43
C ASP A 174 -2.32 6.42 -11.09
N ALA A 175 -2.39 7.30 -10.10
CA ALA A 175 -1.90 7.04 -8.75
C ALA A 175 -2.60 5.86 -8.09
N VAL A 176 -3.93 5.75 -8.26
CA VAL A 176 -4.70 4.64 -7.73
C VAL A 176 -4.23 3.32 -8.34
N GLN A 177 -4.14 3.25 -9.67
CA GLN A 177 -3.71 2.03 -10.38
C GLN A 177 -2.24 1.67 -10.08
N SER A 178 -1.37 2.66 -10.00
CA SER A 178 0.07 2.51 -9.74
C SER A 178 0.42 2.41 -8.25
N SER A 179 -0.58 2.25 -7.37
CA SER A 179 -0.38 1.99 -5.94
C SER A 179 -0.80 0.58 -5.54
N HIS A 180 -0.07 0.02 -4.59
CA HIS A 180 -0.39 -1.28 -3.98
C HIS A 180 -1.61 -1.21 -3.07
N CYS A 181 -1.64 -0.22 -2.18
CA CYS A 181 -2.77 0.05 -1.30
C CYS A 181 -3.08 1.55 -1.17
N TRP A 182 -4.19 1.90 -0.53
CA TRP A 182 -4.66 3.26 -0.33
C TRP A 182 -5.08 3.47 1.13
N VAL A 183 -4.58 4.55 1.71
CA VAL A 183 -5.02 5.02 3.03
C VAL A 183 -6.05 6.11 2.82
N MET A 184 -7.25 5.94 3.39
CA MET A 184 -8.32 6.94 3.32
C MET A 184 -8.44 7.62 4.67
N LEU A 185 -7.98 8.87 4.78
CA LEU A 185 -8.12 9.67 5.99
C LEU A 185 -9.52 10.29 6.04
N ILE A 186 -10.42 9.62 6.74
CA ILE A 186 -11.84 9.97 6.86
C ILE A 186 -12.01 10.90 8.07
N THR A 187 -12.12 12.19 7.76
CA THR A 187 -12.42 13.30 8.68
C THR A 187 -13.79 13.90 8.33
N PRO A 188 -14.35 14.81 9.14
CA PRO A 188 -15.54 15.57 8.73
C PRO A 188 -15.34 16.30 7.38
N GLY A 189 -14.15 16.84 7.12
CA GLY A 189 -13.80 17.46 5.84
C GLY A 189 -13.88 16.46 4.69
N PHE A 190 -13.33 15.26 4.86
CA PHE A 190 -13.40 14.19 3.86
C PHE A 190 -14.83 13.80 3.51
N LEU A 191 -15.73 13.74 4.50
CA LEU A 191 -17.13 13.33 4.27
C LEU A 191 -17.95 14.39 3.53
N HIS A 192 -17.58 15.67 3.67
CA HIS A 192 -18.29 16.78 3.02
C HIS A 192 -17.70 17.18 1.67
N ASP A 193 -16.49 16.74 1.36
CA ASP A 193 -15.80 17.07 0.12
C ASP A 193 -16.17 16.07 -1.01
N PRO A 194 -16.83 16.54 -2.09
CA PRO A 194 -17.13 15.68 -3.24
C PRO A 194 -15.88 15.09 -3.91
N TRP A 195 -14.74 15.78 -3.84
CA TRP A 195 -13.47 15.27 -4.34
C TRP A 195 -13.00 14.06 -3.53
N CYS A 196 -13.09 14.11 -2.20
CA CYS A 196 -12.79 12.95 -1.35
C CYS A 196 -13.72 11.77 -1.62
N ARG A 197 -15.02 12.04 -1.85
CA ARG A 197 -15.95 10.99 -2.28
C ARG A 197 -15.54 10.38 -3.62
N TYR A 198 -15.06 11.19 -4.56
CA TYR A 198 -14.51 10.70 -5.82
C TYR A 198 -13.27 9.82 -5.59
N GLN A 199 -12.30 10.27 -4.80
CA GLN A 199 -11.11 9.50 -4.41
C GLN A 199 -11.48 8.12 -3.84
N MET A 200 -12.42 8.08 -2.89
CA MET A 200 -12.90 6.84 -2.30
C MET A 200 -13.53 5.90 -3.35
N HIS A 201 -14.40 6.42 -4.20
CA HIS A 201 -15.05 5.60 -5.23
C HIS A 201 -14.07 5.10 -6.29
N GLN A 202 -13.04 5.86 -6.65
CA GLN A 202 -12.01 5.39 -7.59
C GLN A 202 -11.20 4.23 -7.00
N ALA A 203 -10.76 4.34 -5.74
CA ALA A 203 -10.05 3.24 -5.08
C ALA A 203 -10.93 1.98 -4.93
N LEU A 204 -12.22 2.14 -4.64
CA LEU A 204 -13.17 1.02 -4.59
C LEU A 204 -13.46 0.42 -5.97
N ALA A 205 -13.47 1.22 -7.03
CA ALA A 205 -13.64 0.71 -8.40
C ALA A 205 -12.43 -0.15 -8.82
N GLU A 206 -11.23 0.27 -8.44
CA GLU A 206 -9.97 -0.47 -8.70
C GLU A 206 -9.86 -1.76 -7.86
N ALA A 207 -10.42 -1.79 -6.65
CA ALA A 207 -10.46 -2.99 -5.82
C ALA A 207 -11.80 -3.17 -5.09
N PRO A 208 -12.85 -3.69 -5.77
CA PRO A 208 -14.21 -3.75 -5.21
C PRO A 208 -14.35 -4.60 -3.95
N MET A 209 -13.51 -5.62 -3.80
CA MET A 209 -13.49 -6.49 -2.61
C MET A 209 -12.57 -5.95 -1.50
N ALA A 210 -11.95 -4.79 -1.72
CA ALA A 210 -10.89 -4.19 -0.95
C ALA A 210 -9.61 -5.05 -0.82
N ASN A 211 -9.67 -6.39 -0.72
CA ASN A 211 -8.54 -7.33 -0.65
C ASN A 211 -7.34 -6.86 0.20
N GLY A 212 -7.60 -6.10 1.28
CA GLY A 212 -6.57 -5.46 2.11
C GLY A 212 -5.87 -4.23 1.49
N ARG A 213 -6.20 -3.85 0.25
CA ARG A 213 -5.71 -2.66 -0.45
C ARG A 213 -6.32 -1.36 0.07
N THR A 214 -7.53 -1.35 0.62
CA THR A 214 -8.14 -0.13 1.19
C THR A 214 -7.98 -0.11 2.71
N ILE A 215 -7.40 0.95 3.25
CA ILE A 215 -7.13 1.15 4.68
C ILE A 215 -7.84 2.44 5.15
N PRO A 216 -9.09 2.34 5.65
CA PRO A 216 -9.80 3.48 6.20
C PRO A 216 -9.24 3.90 7.56
N VAL A 217 -9.06 5.20 7.75
CA VAL A 217 -8.56 5.81 8.99
C VAL A 217 -9.53 6.91 9.43
N LEU A 218 -10.23 6.72 10.53
CA LEU A 218 -11.22 7.68 11.04
C LEU A 218 -10.57 8.63 12.03
N LYS A 219 -10.77 9.93 11.84
CA LYS A 219 -10.39 10.97 12.80
C LYS A 219 -11.56 11.92 13.01
N ASP A 220 -11.98 12.09 14.27
CA ASP A 220 -13.08 12.99 14.65
C ASP A 220 -14.42 12.70 13.93
N VAL A 221 -14.66 11.43 13.59
CA VAL A 221 -15.88 10.96 12.89
C VAL A 221 -16.58 9.91 13.76
N ASP A 222 -17.89 10.10 13.95
CA ASP A 222 -18.74 9.10 14.61
C ASP A 222 -18.91 7.87 13.73
N ARG A 223 -19.04 6.69 14.36
CA ARG A 223 -19.23 5.42 13.64
C ARG A 223 -20.45 5.41 12.71
N LYS A 224 -21.50 6.17 13.06
CA LYS A 224 -22.74 6.27 12.27
C LYS A 224 -22.53 6.98 10.93
N ASP A 225 -21.51 7.84 10.86
CA ASP A 225 -21.18 8.66 9.69
C ASP A 225 -20.10 7.98 8.81
N TYR A 226 -19.65 6.78 9.20
CA TYR A 226 -18.73 5.98 8.39
C TYR A 226 -19.37 5.63 7.04
N PRO A 227 -18.67 5.87 5.91
CA PRO A 227 -19.22 5.63 4.58
C PRO A 227 -19.76 4.21 4.43
N ARG A 228 -21.02 4.11 3.98
CA ARG A 228 -21.71 2.81 3.79
C ARG A 228 -20.98 1.92 2.79
N GLU A 229 -20.26 2.52 1.86
CA GLU A 229 -19.45 1.86 0.85
C GLU A 229 -18.28 1.09 1.47
N LEU A 230 -17.79 1.54 2.64
CA LEU A 230 -16.67 0.94 3.36
C LEU A 230 -17.13 0.08 4.55
N ARG A 231 -18.43 -0.14 4.75
CA ARG A 231 -18.99 -0.74 5.98
C ARG A 231 -18.47 -2.13 6.34
N ASN A 232 -18.00 -2.88 5.34
CA ASN A 232 -17.45 -4.23 5.50
C ASN A 232 -15.92 -4.22 5.59
N ILE A 233 -15.30 -3.04 5.61
CA ILE A 233 -13.86 -2.84 5.72
C ILE A 233 -13.57 -2.33 7.13
N TYR A 234 -12.67 -3.01 7.82
CA TYR A 234 -12.19 -2.59 9.14
C TYR A 234 -11.43 -1.26 9.02
N TYR A 235 -11.65 -0.37 9.99
CA TYR A 235 -10.99 0.94 10.03
C TYR A 235 -10.07 1.08 11.23
N ILE A 236 -9.07 1.94 11.07
CA ILE A 236 -8.21 2.41 12.16
C ILE A 236 -8.86 3.67 12.75
N TYR A 237 -9.14 3.67 14.05
CA TYR A 237 -9.60 4.88 14.75
C TYR A 237 -8.39 5.68 15.25
N MET A 238 -8.27 6.93 14.79
CA MET A 238 -7.19 7.83 15.15
C MET A 238 -7.49 8.60 16.43
N ALA A 239 -7.26 7.95 17.57
CA ALA A 239 -7.31 8.59 18.88
C ALA A 239 -6.01 9.36 19.21
N LEU A 240 -4.85 8.80 18.82
CA LEU A 240 -3.53 9.39 19.03
C LEU A 240 -2.70 9.19 17.76
N LYS A 241 -2.07 10.26 17.26
CA LYS A 241 -1.36 10.26 15.97
C LYS A 241 -0.29 9.15 15.89
N GLU A 242 0.60 9.07 16.87
CA GLU A 242 1.76 8.17 16.84
C GLU A 242 1.34 6.69 16.84
N LYS A 243 0.31 6.37 17.63
CA LYS A 243 -0.23 5.01 17.69
C LYS A 243 -0.87 4.62 16.35
N SER A 244 -1.63 5.53 15.76
CA SER A 244 -2.33 5.29 14.50
C SER A 244 -1.36 5.23 13.33
N PHE A 245 -0.31 6.06 13.29
CA PHE A 245 0.73 6.00 12.27
C PHE A 245 1.44 4.64 12.27
N ARG A 246 1.77 4.13 13.46
CA ARG A 246 2.32 2.77 13.61
C ARG A 246 1.34 1.71 13.11
N GLN A 247 0.06 1.81 13.45
CA GLN A 247 -0.96 0.86 12.98
C GLN A 247 -1.14 0.88 11.46
N ILE A 248 -1.09 2.07 10.84
CA ILE A 248 -1.14 2.23 9.38
C ILE A 248 0.07 1.53 8.76
N ARG A 249 1.28 1.85 9.23
CA ARG A 249 2.53 1.19 8.80
C ARG A 249 2.43 -0.33 8.91
N ASP A 250 2.07 -0.85 10.07
CA ASP A 250 1.98 -2.29 10.30
C ASP A 250 0.94 -2.96 9.39
N THR A 251 -0.10 -2.21 8.99
CA THR A 251 -1.10 -2.69 8.02
C THR A 251 -0.53 -2.72 6.61
N VAL A 252 0.23 -1.70 6.19
CA VAL A 252 0.92 -1.68 4.90
C VAL A 252 1.96 -2.81 4.81
N VAL A 253 2.77 -3.01 5.85
CA VAL A 253 3.75 -4.11 5.93
C VAL A 253 3.05 -5.46 5.75
N ARG A 254 1.98 -5.72 6.51
CA ARG A 254 1.23 -6.98 6.42
C ARG A 254 0.65 -7.19 5.03
N TYR A 255 0.13 -6.13 4.40
CA TYR A 255 -0.38 -6.21 3.04
C TYR A 255 0.73 -6.61 2.05
N LEU A 256 1.88 -5.93 2.07
CA LEU A 256 2.99 -6.21 1.14
C LEU A 256 3.60 -7.60 1.37
N GLN A 257 3.70 -8.05 2.63
CA GLN A 257 4.12 -9.42 2.94
C GLN A 257 3.14 -10.45 2.36
N GLY A 258 1.83 -10.22 2.52
CA GLY A 258 0.79 -11.07 1.92
C GLY A 258 0.87 -11.11 0.40
N LEU A 259 1.15 -9.96 -0.23
CA LEU A 259 1.38 -9.85 -1.67
C LEU A 259 2.56 -10.74 -2.10
N CYS A 260 3.71 -10.64 -1.43
CA CYS A 260 4.90 -11.45 -1.72
C CYS A 260 4.61 -12.95 -1.62
N GLN A 261 3.95 -13.39 -0.54
CA GLN A 261 3.59 -14.80 -0.33
C GLN A 261 2.63 -15.33 -1.41
N SER A 262 1.67 -14.51 -1.82
CA SER A 262 0.70 -14.89 -2.85
C SER A 262 1.32 -15.04 -4.24
N SER A 263 2.39 -14.29 -4.52
CA SER A 263 3.13 -14.40 -5.77
C SER A 263 3.96 -15.68 -5.83
N THR A 264 4.71 -16.00 -4.77
CA THR A 264 5.51 -17.24 -4.70
C THR A 264 4.64 -18.49 -4.88
N LYS A 265 3.47 -18.54 -4.24
CA LYS A 265 2.51 -19.66 -4.36
C LYS A 265 1.94 -19.87 -5.77
N ARG A 266 1.99 -18.86 -6.65
CA ARG A 266 1.53 -18.99 -8.03
C ARG A 266 2.61 -19.57 -8.95
N MET A 267 3.87 -19.52 -8.54
CA MET A 267 5.02 -19.99 -9.31
C MET A 267 5.38 -21.45 -9.02
N GLU A 268 4.84 -22.03 -7.96
CA GLU A 268 4.95 -23.45 -7.57
C GLU A 268 3.74 -24.26 -8.11
#